data_AF-A0A3D0XN31-F1
#
_entry.id   AF-A0A3D0XN31-F1
#
_cell.length_a   1.000
_cell.length_b   1.000
_cell.length_c   1.000
_cell.angle_alpha   90.00
_cell.angle_beta   90.00
_cell.angle_gamma   90.00
#
_symmetry.space_group_name_H-M   'P 1'
#
loop_
_entity.id
_entity.type
_entity.pdbx_description
1 polymer ?
#
loop_
_entity_poly.entity_id
_entity_poly.type
_entity_poly.pdbx_seq_one_letter_code
_entity_poly.pdbx_strand_id
1 'polypeptide(L)'
;MKQEKIAVIAGGTSGVGKQTAFDLARMNYKIIITGTNFIKAQQGRILMVGALPRVINHTFVHLPHFEIQAQKSYNSFDPVHEGLICRVLLTLELAKRLKKTPITVNIFHPGYITDSNYGSECNPFLKILGRILGQFSKKNPPIGAQLANNESLSKISGKLFNEKGKIISLSKHYTGALSNKLWEISQGI
;
A
#
# COMPACT_ATOMS: atom_id res chain seq x y z
N MET A 1 28.10 -3.31 -3.85
CA MET A 1 26.68 -3.17 -3.44
C MET A 1 26.63 -2.27 -2.22
N LYS A 2 25.87 -1.16 -2.24
CA LYS A 2 25.72 -0.32 -1.04
C LYS A 2 24.89 -1.09 -0.01
N GLN A 3 25.42 -1.27 1.19
CA GLN A 3 24.74 -2.00 2.26
C GLN A 3 23.51 -1.22 2.73
N GLU A 4 22.34 -1.85 2.70
CA GLU A 4 21.08 -1.27 3.17
C GLU A 4 21.19 -1.05 4.69
N LYS A 5 21.08 0.21 5.14
CA LYS A 5 21.16 0.54 6.56
C LYS A 5 19.77 0.42 7.17
N ILE A 6 19.59 -0.48 8.13
CA ILE A 6 18.30 -0.71 8.80
C ILE A 6 18.38 -0.15 10.22
N ALA A 7 17.36 0.61 10.64
CA ALA A 7 17.22 1.11 12.00
C ALA A 7 15.89 0.65 12.60
N VAL A 8 15.92 0.14 13.83
CA VAL A 8 14.71 -0.20 14.60
C VAL A 8 14.50 0.90 15.64
N ILE A 9 13.31 1.50 15.68
CA ILE A 9 12.97 2.58 16.59
C ILE A 9 11.78 2.16 17.43
N ALA A 10 12.02 1.91 18.72
CA ALA A 10 10.96 1.71 19.70
C ALA A 10 10.31 3.05 20.07
N GLY A 11 8.98 3.14 20.02
CA GLY A 11 8.24 4.36 20.32
C GLY A 11 8.34 5.44 19.23
N GLY A 12 8.60 5.07 17.97
CA GLY A 12 8.76 6.02 16.85
C GLY A 12 7.50 6.74 16.38
N THR A 13 6.39 6.63 17.12
CA THR A 13 5.08 7.20 16.74
C THR A 13 4.84 8.61 17.32
N SER A 14 5.61 9.05 18.31
CA SER A 14 5.48 10.40 18.91
C SER A 14 6.82 10.92 19.48
N GLY A 15 6.83 12.19 19.89
CA GLY A 15 7.96 12.82 20.58
C GLY A 15 9.30 12.67 19.85
N VAL A 16 10.35 12.40 20.62
CA VAL A 16 11.72 12.23 20.12
C VAL A 16 11.83 11.04 19.17
N GLY A 17 11.15 9.92 19.45
CA GLY A 17 11.17 8.74 18.58
C GLY A 17 10.66 9.03 17.17
N LYS A 18 9.59 9.83 17.04
CA LYS A 18 9.08 10.31 15.74
C LYS A 18 10.12 11.15 15.01
N GLN A 19 10.74 12.11 15.69
CA GLN A 19 11.75 12.98 15.08
C GLN A 19 12.98 12.18 14.62
N THR A 20 13.49 11.28 15.48
CA THR A 20 14.58 10.36 15.14
C THR A 20 14.25 9.48 13.94
N ALA A 21 13.00 9.02 13.81
CA ALA A 21 12.56 8.28 12.62
C ALA A 21 12.62 9.14 11.35
N PHE A 22 12.17 10.40 11.42
CA PHE A 22 12.28 11.30 10.27
C PHE A 22 13.72 11.57 9.86
N ASP A 23 14.61 11.79 10.83
CA ASP A 23 16.02 12.11 10.55
C ASP A 23 16.77 10.91 9.98
N LEU A 24 16.55 9.71 10.51
CA LEU A 24 17.10 8.47 9.94
C LEU A 24 16.56 8.21 8.53
N ALA A 25 15.31 8.57 8.24
CA ALA A 25 14.71 8.37 6.92
C ALA A 25 15.36 9.31 5.90
N ARG A 26 15.64 10.57 6.29
CA ARG A 26 16.42 11.53 5.48
C ARG A 26 17.84 11.03 5.18
N MET A 27 18.39 10.18 6.04
CA MET A 27 19.70 9.55 5.89
C MET A 27 19.65 8.23 5.08
N ASN A 28 18.54 7.92 4.42
CA ASN A 28 18.31 6.68 3.64
C ASN A 28 18.42 5.38 4.47
N TYR A 29 18.01 5.42 5.74
CA TYR A 29 17.79 4.19 6.49
C TYR A 29 16.42 3.59 6.15
N LYS A 30 16.36 2.26 6.07
CA LYS A 30 15.12 1.51 6.19
C LYS A 30 14.74 1.45 7.66
N ILE A 31 13.57 1.98 8.01
CA ILE A 31 13.18 2.13 9.40
C ILE A 31 12.07 1.15 9.75
N ILE A 32 12.26 0.40 10.82
CA ILE A 32 11.25 -0.41 11.47
C ILE A 32 10.82 0.33 12.73
N ILE A 33 9.63 0.91 12.72
CA ILE A 33 9.07 1.56 13.90
C ILE A 33 8.29 0.51 14.69
N THR A 34 8.70 0.25 15.91
CA THR A 34 7.99 -0.66 16.82
C THR A 34 7.22 0.17 17.86
N GLY A 35 5.95 -0.16 18.04
CA GLY A 35 5.15 0.39 19.14
C GLY A 35 5.31 -0.51 20.36
N THR A 36 5.75 0.03 21.51
CA THR A 36 5.78 -0.70 22.78
C THR A 36 4.43 -0.73 23.48
N ASN A 37 3.45 0.01 22.97
CA ASN A 37 2.13 0.14 23.57
C ASN A 37 1.07 0.36 22.50
N PHE A 38 0.27 -0.67 22.23
CA PHE A 38 -0.88 -0.63 21.31
C PHE A 38 -1.88 0.48 21.65
N ILE A 39 -1.93 0.91 22.92
CA ILE A 39 -2.86 1.92 23.44
C ILE A 39 -2.32 3.35 23.25
N LYS A 40 -0.99 3.57 23.16
CA LYS A 40 -0.39 4.91 23.00
C LYS A 40 -0.32 5.42 21.55
N ALA A 41 -0.54 4.58 20.55
CA ALA A 41 -0.82 5.07 19.21
C ALA A 41 -2.25 5.63 19.19
N GLN A 42 -2.41 6.89 19.58
CA GLN A 42 -3.71 7.56 19.74
C GLN A 42 -4.61 7.43 18.50
N GLN A 43 -4.00 7.27 17.32
CA GLN A 43 -4.63 6.97 16.04
C GLN A 43 -3.66 6.16 15.16
N GLY A 44 -3.96 4.87 14.94
CA GLY A 44 -3.14 4.00 14.09
C GLY A 44 -3.54 4.11 12.61
N ARG A 45 -2.58 4.01 11.69
CA ARG A 45 -2.85 4.06 10.24
C ARG A 45 -2.14 2.94 9.51
N ILE A 46 -2.90 2.10 8.83
CA ILE A 46 -2.41 1.13 7.88
C ILE A 46 -2.68 1.70 6.48
N LEU A 47 -1.60 1.95 5.73
CA LEU A 47 -1.67 2.46 4.36
C LEU A 47 -1.08 1.42 3.42
N MET A 48 -1.94 0.79 2.62
CA MET A 48 -1.51 -0.11 1.56
C MET A 48 -1.11 0.69 0.33
N VAL A 49 -0.01 0.29 -0.29
CA VAL A 49 0.41 0.85 -1.58
C VAL A 49 -0.35 0.12 -2.69
N GLY A 50 -1.15 0.87 -3.42
CA GLY A 50 -1.93 0.41 -4.56
C GLY A 50 -1.40 0.90 -5.90
N ALA A 51 -2.21 0.71 -6.94
CA ALA A 51 -1.94 1.18 -8.30
C ALA A 51 -2.82 2.40 -8.65
N LEU A 52 -2.72 2.86 -9.90
CA LEU A 52 -3.59 3.91 -10.43
C LEU A 52 -5.07 3.59 -10.18
N PRO A 53 -5.90 4.54 -9.73
CA PRO A 53 -7.32 4.28 -9.47
C PRO A 53 -8.08 3.73 -10.68
N ARG A 54 -7.71 4.16 -11.89
CA ARG A 54 -8.25 3.61 -13.14
C ARG A 54 -7.94 2.12 -13.28
N VAL A 55 -6.71 1.69 -12.98
CA VAL A 55 -6.34 0.27 -13.02
C VAL A 55 -7.14 -0.50 -11.98
N ILE A 56 -7.18 -0.03 -10.73
CA ILE A 56 -7.94 -0.67 -9.65
C ILE A 56 -9.42 -0.84 -10.03
N ASN A 57 -10.06 0.19 -10.58
CA ASN A 57 -11.50 0.18 -10.85
C ASN A 57 -11.91 -0.57 -12.13
N HIS A 58 -11.00 -0.75 -13.08
CA HIS A 58 -11.24 -1.49 -14.32
C HIS A 58 -10.63 -2.90 -14.33
N THR A 59 -10.03 -3.35 -13.21
CA THR A 59 -9.57 -4.72 -13.06
C THR A 59 -10.77 -5.66 -12.88
N PHE A 60 -10.71 -6.84 -13.50
CA PHE A 60 -11.67 -7.90 -13.26
C PHE A 60 -11.43 -8.50 -11.86
N VAL A 61 -12.31 -8.17 -10.92
CA VAL A 61 -12.18 -8.57 -9.51
C VAL A 61 -12.60 -10.02 -9.34
N HIS A 62 -11.67 -10.86 -8.92
CA HIS A 62 -11.88 -12.27 -8.58
C HIS A 62 -11.07 -12.61 -7.32
N LEU A 63 -11.38 -13.76 -6.70
CA LEU A 63 -10.54 -14.28 -5.63
C LEU A 63 -9.27 -14.88 -6.25
N PRO A 64 -8.08 -14.62 -5.66
CA PRO A 64 -6.84 -15.16 -6.19
C PRO A 64 -6.83 -16.69 -6.04
N HIS A 65 -6.09 -17.35 -6.92
CA HIS A 65 -5.84 -18.78 -6.80
C HIS A 65 -4.62 -18.98 -5.89
N PHE A 66 -4.85 -19.39 -4.65
CA PHE A 66 -3.77 -19.63 -3.68
C PHE A 66 -3.03 -20.96 -3.87
N GLU A 67 -3.35 -21.71 -4.93
CA GLU A 67 -2.62 -22.94 -5.24
C GLU A 67 -1.15 -22.59 -5.57
N ILE A 68 -0.22 -23.15 -4.79
CA ILE A 68 1.20 -23.15 -5.13
C ILE A 68 1.34 -24.01 -6.39
N GLN A 69 1.16 -23.41 -7.57
CA GLN A 69 1.39 -24.08 -8.82
C GLN A 69 2.89 -24.20 -9.03
N ALA A 70 3.44 -25.32 -8.56
CA ALA A 70 4.71 -25.82 -9.04
C ALA A 70 4.61 -25.94 -10.58
N GLN A 71 5.40 -25.12 -11.28
CA GLN A 71 5.77 -25.34 -12.68
C GLN A 71 4.69 -25.15 -13.77
N LYS A 72 4.07 -23.97 -13.87
CA LYS A 72 3.57 -23.51 -15.19
C LYS A 72 4.10 -22.12 -15.50
N SER A 73 4.43 -21.92 -16.78
CA SER A 73 4.93 -20.66 -17.34
C SER A 73 4.03 -19.49 -16.93
N TYR A 74 4.51 -18.67 -16.00
CA TYR A 74 3.78 -17.55 -15.45
C TYR A 74 3.69 -16.43 -16.48
N ASN A 75 2.47 -15.99 -16.83
CA ASN A 75 2.32 -14.68 -17.45
C ASN A 75 2.60 -13.64 -16.37
N SER A 76 3.69 -12.87 -16.50
CA SER A 76 4.17 -11.90 -15.49
C SER A 76 3.18 -10.81 -15.08
N PHE A 77 2.02 -10.71 -15.75
CA PHE A 77 0.95 -9.78 -15.41
C PHE A 77 0.03 -10.34 -14.30
N ASP A 78 -0.26 -11.64 -14.26
CA ASP A 78 -1.26 -12.24 -13.37
C ASP A 78 -1.02 -12.02 -11.85
N PRO A 79 0.18 -12.31 -11.30
CA PRO A 79 0.38 -12.26 -9.85
C PRO A 79 0.44 -10.83 -9.30
N VAL A 80 0.88 -9.87 -10.13
CA VAL A 80 0.87 -8.45 -9.77
C VAL A 80 -0.57 -7.91 -9.75
N HIS A 81 -1.41 -8.36 -10.68
CA HIS A 81 -2.84 -8.02 -10.72
C HIS A 81 -3.62 -8.65 -9.57
N GLU A 82 -3.45 -9.95 -9.32
CA GLU A 82 -4.08 -10.63 -8.18
C GLU A 82 -3.63 -10.02 -6.85
N GLY A 83 -2.34 -9.72 -6.69
CA GLY A 83 -1.82 -9.05 -5.50
C GLY A 83 -2.44 -7.67 -5.27
N LEU A 84 -2.74 -6.92 -6.34
CA LEU A 84 -3.45 -5.64 -6.24
C LEU A 84 -4.90 -5.82 -5.79
N ILE A 85 -5.62 -6.80 -6.35
CA ILE A 85 -6.99 -7.13 -5.94
C ILE A 85 -7.00 -7.51 -4.46
N CYS A 86 -6.08 -8.37 -4.03
CA CYS A 86 -5.92 -8.79 -2.65
C CYS A 86 -5.73 -7.61 -1.70
N ARG A 87 -4.86 -6.66 -2.04
CA ARG A 87 -4.62 -5.46 -1.22
C ARG A 87 -5.89 -4.61 -1.06
N VAL A 88 -6.67 -4.43 -2.13
CA VAL A 88 -7.94 -3.69 -2.05
C VAL A 88 -8.95 -4.42 -1.18
N LEU A 89 -9.18 -5.71 -1.42
CA LEU A 89 -10.11 -6.52 -0.64
C LEU A 89 -9.69 -6.62 0.84
N LEU A 90 -8.40 -6.80 1.12
CA LEU A 90 -7.86 -6.84 2.48
C LEU A 90 -7.99 -5.48 3.17
N THR A 91 -7.80 -4.36 2.44
CA THR A 91 -8.07 -3.01 2.97
C THR A 91 -9.52 -2.87 3.44
N LEU A 92 -10.47 -3.33 2.63
CA LEU A 92 -11.90 -3.29 2.97
C LEU A 92 -12.23 -4.16 4.18
N GLU A 93 -11.69 -5.37 4.23
CA GLU A 93 -11.96 -6.31 5.32
C GLU A 93 -11.34 -5.85 6.64
N LEU A 94 -10.09 -5.39 6.61
CA LEU A 94 -9.43 -4.83 7.80
C LEU A 94 -10.15 -3.58 8.29
N ALA A 95 -10.61 -2.70 7.39
CA ALA A 95 -11.40 -1.53 7.76
C ALA A 95 -12.71 -1.91 8.49
N LYS A 96 -13.38 -2.98 8.04
CA LYS A 96 -14.57 -3.53 8.71
C LYS A 96 -14.24 -4.09 10.09
N ARG A 97 -13.18 -4.90 10.19
CA ARG A 97 -12.78 -5.59 11.44
C ARG A 97 -12.25 -4.63 12.50
N LEU A 98 -11.51 -3.61 12.09
CA LEU A 98 -10.89 -2.64 12.98
C LEU A 98 -11.79 -1.43 13.31
N LYS A 99 -13.07 -1.45 12.88
CA LYS A 99 -14.03 -0.36 13.09
C LYS A 99 -14.20 0.07 14.56
N LYS A 100 -13.98 -0.84 15.51
CA LYS A 100 -14.07 -0.57 16.96
C LYS A 100 -12.74 -0.15 17.60
N THR A 101 -11.70 0.07 16.79
CA THR A 101 -10.36 0.48 17.24
C THR A 101 -10.06 1.88 16.70
N PRO A 102 -9.05 2.58 17.24
CA PRO A 102 -8.58 3.84 16.66
C PRO A 102 -7.69 3.63 15.42
N ILE A 103 -7.75 2.47 14.77
CA ILE A 103 -6.94 2.15 13.59
C ILE A 103 -7.75 2.36 12.32
N THR A 104 -7.21 3.14 11.39
CA THR A 104 -7.74 3.30 10.04
C THR A 104 -6.92 2.50 9.03
N VAL A 105 -7.58 1.94 8.03
CA VAL A 105 -6.94 1.15 6.97
C VAL A 105 -7.38 1.69 5.62
N ASN A 106 -6.43 2.12 4.80
CA ASN A 106 -6.72 2.67 3.48
C ASN A 106 -5.68 2.20 2.47
N ILE A 107 -5.98 2.39 1.19
CA ILE A 107 -5.07 2.12 0.08
C ILE A 107 -4.85 3.40 -0.73
N PHE A 108 -3.65 3.61 -1.25
CA PHE A 108 -3.34 4.82 -2.02
C PHE A 108 -2.47 4.53 -3.25
N HIS A 109 -2.63 5.35 -4.29
CA HIS A 109 -1.70 5.41 -5.41
C HIS A 109 -0.53 6.34 -5.05
N PRO A 110 0.73 5.86 -5.08
CA PRO A 110 1.86 6.68 -4.68
C PRO A 110 2.31 7.72 -5.72
N GLY A 111 1.64 7.80 -6.88
CA GLY A 111 2.15 8.51 -8.04
C GLY A 111 3.21 7.70 -8.79
N TYR A 112 3.86 8.35 -9.75
CA TYR A 112 4.95 7.76 -10.54
C TYR A 112 6.27 7.78 -9.76
N ILE A 113 6.73 6.62 -9.27
CA ILE A 113 8.02 6.50 -8.59
C ILE A 113 9.03 5.92 -9.59
N THR A 114 9.93 6.77 -10.10
CA THR A 114 10.95 6.44 -11.11
C THR A 114 11.97 5.39 -10.63
N ASP A 115 12.18 5.31 -9.31
CA ASP A 115 13.20 4.47 -8.68
C ASP A 115 12.61 3.18 -8.08
N SER A 116 11.34 2.89 -8.36
CA SER A 116 10.70 1.65 -7.90
C SER A 116 10.97 0.52 -8.90
N ASN A 117 11.28 -0.68 -8.42
CA ASN A 117 11.34 -1.89 -9.24
C ASN A 117 9.92 -2.34 -9.70
N TYR A 118 8.91 -1.49 -9.56
CA TYR A 118 7.53 -1.77 -9.93
C TYR A 118 7.44 -1.82 -11.46
N GLY A 119 7.19 -3.00 -12.02
CA GLY A 119 7.24 -3.24 -13.48
C GLY A 119 8.61 -3.72 -13.99
N SER A 120 9.51 -4.19 -13.11
CA SER A 120 10.76 -4.87 -13.50
C SER A 120 10.55 -6.12 -14.36
N GLU A 121 9.32 -6.63 -14.42
CA GLU A 121 8.93 -7.77 -15.27
C GLU A 121 8.12 -7.35 -16.51
N CYS A 122 7.82 -6.05 -16.69
CA CYS A 122 7.17 -5.57 -17.91
C CYS A 122 8.15 -5.59 -19.09
N ASN A 123 7.60 -5.78 -20.30
CA ASN A 123 8.35 -5.77 -21.56
C ASN A 123 9.33 -4.56 -21.59
N PRO A 124 10.61 -4.77 -21.95
CA PRO A 124 11.63 -3.71 -22.01
C PRO A 124 11.17 -2.44 -22.74
N PHE A 125 10.33 -2.58 -23.78
CA PHE A 125 9.75 -1.46 -24.51
C PHE A 125 8.82 -0.58 -23.64
N LEU A 126 7.97 -1.19 -22.82
CA LEU A 126 7.09 -0.49 -21.88
C LEU A 126 7.88 0.20 -20.76
N LYS A 127 9.02 -0.35 -20.35
CA LYS A 127 9.94 0.31 -19.40
C LYS A 127 10.57 1.57 -20.01
N ILE A 128 11.01 1.50 -21.26
CA ILE A 128 11.59 2.63 -22.00
C ILE A 128 10.53 3.72 -22.19
N LEU A 129 9.33 3.34 -22.65
CA LEU A 129 8.23 4.28 -22.83
C LEU A 129 7.79 4.90 -21.50
N GLY A 130 7.70 4.10 -20.44
CA GLY A 130 7.44 4.56 -19.08
C GLY A 130 8.49 5.55 -18.59
N ARG A 131 9.78 5.26 -18.81
CA ARG A 131 10.88 6.19 -18.48
C ARG A 131 10.74 7.51 -19.23
N ILE A 132 10.50 7.48 -20.54
CA ILE A 132 10.34 8.69 -21.38
C ILE A 132 9.15 9.53 -20.90
N LEU A 133 7.99 8.92 -20.69
CA LEU A 133 6.80 9.61 -20.17
C LEU A 133 7.01 10.10 -18.72
N GLY A 134 7.78 9.37 -17.93
CA GLY A 134 8.12 9.69 -16.55
C GLY A 134 9.04 10.90 -16.39
N GLN A 135 9.91 11.21 -17.37
CA GLN A 135 10.81 12.38 -17.32
C GLN A 135 10.04 13.72 -17.33
N PHE A 136 8.79 13.70 -17.82
CA PHE A 136 7.90 14.86 -17.85
C PHE A 136 6.96 14.93 -16.63
N SER A 137 6.98 13.93 -15.75
CA SER A 137 6.19 13.96 -14.51
C SER A 137 6.94 14.73 -13.42
N LYS A 138 6.23 15.68 -12.77
CA LYS A 138 6.72 16.34 -11.56
C LYS A 138 7.08 15.29 -10.51
N LYS A 139 8.17 15.53 -9.76
CA LYS A 139 8.57 14.68 -8.62
C LYS A 139 7.36 14.53 -7.69
N ASN A 140 6.91 13.29 -7.50
CA ASN A 140 5.66 13.07 -6.77
C ASN A 140 5.83 13.49 -5.31
N PRO A 141 4.86 14.22 -4.73
CA PRO A 141 4.86 14.52 -3.31
C PRO A 141 4.87 13.20 -2.52
N PRO A 142 5.42 13.16 -1.29
CA PRO A 142 5.49 11.95 -0.47
C PRO A 142 4.10 11.62 0.09
N ILE A 143 3.16 11.26 -0.78
CA ILE A 143 1.73 11.15 -0.47
C ILE A 143 1.46 10.13 0.64
N GLY A 144 2.21 9.03 0.70
CA GLY A 144 2.12 8.07 1.81
C GLY A 144 2.42 8.72 3.16
N ALA A 145 3.46 9.56 3.25
CA ALA A 145 3.79 10.29 4.47
C ALA A 145 2.77 11.39 4.79
N GLN A 146 2.21 12.05 3.76
CA GLN A 146 1.15 13.04 3.94
C GLN A 146 -0.12 12.39 4.50
N LEU A 147 -0.57 11.27 3.92
CA LEU A 147 -1.72 10.51 4.40
C LEU A 147 -1.48 9.96 5.82
N ALA A 148 -0.27 9.48 6.11
CA ALA A 148 0.09 8.97 7.43
C ALA A 148 0.02 10.05 8.52
N ASN A 149 0.36 11.30 8.19
CA ASN A 149 0.35 12.42 9.14
C ASN A 149 -0.93 13.28 9.09
N ASN A 150 -1.90 12.96 8.23
CA ASN A 150 -3.10 13.78 8.07
C ASN A 150 -4.15 13.43 9.14
N GLU A 151 -4.27 14.27 10.16
CA GLU A 151 -5.22 14.10 11.27
C GLU A 151 -6.69 14.01 10.85
N SER A 152 -7.07 14.70 9.76
CA SER A 152 -8.45 14.65 9.23
C SER A 152 -8.88 13.25 8.79
N LEU A 153 -7.91 12.35 8.53
CA LEU A 153 -8.18 10.97 8.15
C LEU A 153 -8.40 10.04 9.33
N SER A 154 -8.42 10.53 10.57
CA SER A 154 -8.52 9.69 11.80
C SER A 154 -9.77 8.80 11.86
N LYS A 155 -10.83 9.16 11.12
CA LYS A 155 -12.07 8.37 11.02
C LYS A 155 -12.34 7.84 9.62
N ILE A 156 -11.39 8.02 8.69
CA ILE A 156 -11.53 7.60 7.29
C ILE A 156 -10.84 6.26 7.12
N SER A 157 -11.63 5.22 6.85
CA SER A 157 -11.16 3.85 6.67
C SER A 157 -11.86 3.20 5.47
N GLY A 158 -11.22 2.23 4.85
CA GLY A 158 -11.72 1.51 3.67
C GLY A 158 -11.76 2.35 2.39
N LYS A 159 -10.91 3.37 2.27
CA LYS A 159 -10.90 4.30 1.12
C LYS A 159 -9.67 4.11 0.24
N LEU A 160 -9.87 4.42 -1.05
CA LEU A 160 -8.81 4.55 -2.05
C LEU A 160 -8.46 6.03 -2.22
N PHE A 161 -7.18 6.36 -2.16
CA PHE A 161 -6.66 7.70 -2.41
C PHE A 161 -5.85 7.76 -3.71
N ASN A 162 -6.00 8.83 -4.48
CA ASN A 162 -5.12 9.11 -5.61
C ASN A 162 -3.81 9.79 -5.16
N GLU A 163 -2.93 10.06 -6.12
CA GLU A 163 -1.63 10.70 -5.90
C GLU A 163 -1.71 12.13 -5.32
N LYS A 164 -2.90 12.74 -5.35
CA LYS A 164 -3.19 14.06 -4.77
C LYS A 164 -3.89 13.97 -3.41
N GLY A 165 -4.03 12.76 -2.84
CA GLY A 165 -4.70 12.54 -1.56
C GLY A 165 -6.23 12.72 -1.61
N LYS A 166 -6.83 12.72 -2.81
CA LYS A 166 -8.28 12.74 -2.95
C LYS A 166 -8.86 11.34 -2.84
N ILE A 167 -9.96 11.20 -2.12
CA ILE A 167 -10.73 9.95 -2.04
C ILE A 167 -11.36 9.67 -3.41
N ILE A 168 -11.13 8.47 -3.92
CA ILE A 168 -11.71 7.95 -5.16
C ILE A 168 -12.68 6.83 -4.79
N SER A 169 -13.83 6.80 -5.47
CA SER A 169 -14.78 5.70 -5.31
C SER A 169 -14.19 4.40 -5.85
N LEU A 170 -14.31 3.34 -5.06
CA LEU A 170 -13.99 1.99 -5.52
C LEU A 170 -15.12 1.46 -6.40
N SER A 171 -14.74 0.66 -7.40
CA SER A 171 -15.69 -0.06 -8.23
C SER A 171 -16.61 -0.96 -7.39
N LYS A 172 -17.88 -1.06 -7.79
CA LYS A 172 -18.88 -1.92 -7.14
C LYS A 172 -18.50 -3.41 -7.12
N HIS A 173 -17.53 -3.80 -7.94
CA HIS A 173 -17.01 -5.17 -7.99
C HIS A 173 -16.21 -5.55 -6.73
N TYR A 174 -15.70 -4.58 -5.96
CA TYR A 174 -15.08 -4.85 -4.65
C TYR A 174 -16.17 -4.96 -3.57
N THR A 175 -16.72 -6.16 -3.42
CA THR A 175 -17.84 -6.41 -2.50
C THR A 175 -17.37 -6.86 -1.12
N GLY A 176 -18.20 -6.63 -0.10
CA GLY A 176 -17.96 -7.14 1.25
C GLY A 176 -17.99 -8.68 1.35
N ALA A 177 -18.68 -9.35 0.43
CA ALA A 177 -18.67 -10.81 0.34
C ALA A 177 -17.31 -11.33 -0.13
N LEU A 178 -16.73 -10.70 -1.17
CA LEU A 178 -15.39 -11.03 -1.66
C LEU A 178 -14.31 -10.72 -0.63
N SER A 179 -14.41 -9.58 0.08
CA SER A 179 -13.44 -9.23 1.12
C SER A 179 -13.46 -10.22 2.28
N ASN A 180 -14.66 -10.63 2.71
CA ASN A 180 -14.81 -11.66 3.74
C ASN A 180 -14.27 -13.01 3.28
N LYS A 181 -14.55 -13.40 2.02
CA LYS A 181 -14.09 -14.68 1.50
C LYS A 181 -12.57 -14.74 1.37
N LEU A 182 -11.95 -13.66 0.89
CA LEU A 182 -10.49 -13.54 0.85
C LEU A 182 -9.88 -13.73 2.25
N TRP A 183 -10.50 -13.14 3.27
CA TRP A 183 -10.03 -13.27 4.65
C TRP A 183 -10.16 -14.69 5.18
N GLU A 184 -11.29 -15.36 4.95
CA GLU A 184 -11.44 -16.76 5.34
C GLU A 184 -10.34 -17.65 4.75
N ILE A 185 -10.05 -17.47 3.46
CA ILE A 185 -9.01 -18.23 2.78
C ILE A 185 -7.63 -17.91 3.38
N SER A 186 -7.32 -16.63 3.62
CA SER A 186 -6.02 -16.22 4.15
C SER A 186 -5.76 -16.64 5.61
N GLN A 187 -6.79 -17.02 6.38
CA GLN A 187 -6.62 -17.61 7.71
C GLN A 187 -6.24 -19.10 7.65
N GLY A 188 -6.48 -19.77 6.52
CA GLY A 188 -6.19 -21.20 6.32
C GLY A 188 -4.84 -21.49 5.66
N ILE A 189 -4.03 -20.46 5.41
CA ILE A 189 -2.67 -20.52 4.86
C ILE A 189 -1.69 -20.17 5.98
#